data_AF-A0A1C7MB06-F1
#
_entry.id   AF-A0A1C7MB06-F1
#
_cell.length_a   1.000
_cell.length_b   1.000
_cell.length_c   1.000
_cell.angle_alpha   90.00
_cell.angle_beta   90.00
_cell.angle_gamma   90.00
#
_symmetry.space_group_name_H-M   'P 1'
#
loop_
_entity.id
_entity.type
_entity.pdbx_description
1 polymer ?
#
loop_
_entity_poly.entity_id
_entity_poly.type
_entity_poly.pdbx_seq_one_letter_code
_entity_poly.pdbx_strand_id
1 'polypeptide(L)'
;MSTSSYLPASTVVARPAPTARRKPSQGIPPEKRAAVESDKKAKKKELELELEAWYQTSKDLSVELSKKFGRQPEYYLRLMFSNGSKLQASRKPNAFNAWVHHKAKEVNENAVCGSATLLADIQQDSLDDYHKLSQAEKLTYVKELEEERDSRGSSVRLTQRRRKQDVKKVCEQVEDMAIASVSNFSTASS
;
A
#
# COMPACT_ATOMS: atom_id res chain seq x y z
N MET A 1 -22.69 -12.39 -72.87
CA MET A 1 -21.98 -13.21 -71.88
C MET A 1 -20.88 -12.36 -71.25
N SER A 2 -20.93 -12.18 -69.93
CA SER A 2 -20.08 -11.30 -69.13
C SER A 2 -18.65 -11.82 -69.02
N THR A 3 -17.66 -10.93 -69.12
CA THR A 3 -16.33 -11.15 -68.52
C THR A 3 -15.95 -9.91 -67.70
N SER A 4 -16.16 -10.05 -66.39
CA SER A 4 -15.69 -9.13 -65.35
C SER A 4 -14.17 -9.24 -65.27
N SER A 5 -13.46 -8.18 -65.65
CA SER A 5 -12.00 -8.09 -65.46
C SER A 5 -11.72 -7.25 -64.23
N TYR A 6 -11.06 -7.89 -63.27
CA TYR A 6 -10.66 -7.37 -61.97
C TYR A 6 -9.72 -6.16 -62.09
N LEU A 7 -10.03 -5.08 -61.37
CA LEU A 7 -9.03 -4.07 -61.03
C LEU A 7 -8.29 -4.52 -59.76
N PRO A 8 -6.95 -4.49 -59.72
CA PRO A 8 -6.22 -4.74 -58.48
C PRO A 8 -6.31 -3.52 -57.56
N ALA A 9 -6.76 -3.74 -56.32
CA ALA A 9 -6.72 -2.75 -55.26
C ALA A 9 -5.26 -2.43 -54.89
N SER A 10 -4.82 -1.22 -55.24
CA SER A 10 -3.55 -0.65 -54.76
C SER A 10 -3.60 -0.50 -53.24
N THR A 11 -2.82 -1.30 -52.52
CA THR A 11 -2.61 -1.15 -51.08
C THR A 11 -1.53 -0.07 -50.87
N VAL A 12 -1.97 1.16 -50.63
CA VAL A 12 -1.08 2.26 -50.21
C VAL A 12 -0.70 2.04 -48.75
N VAL A 13 0.43 1.39 -48.51
CA VAL A 13 1.05 1.36 -47.17
C VAL A 13 1.79 2.69 -46.98
N ALA A 14 1.13 3.65 -46.34
CA ALA A 14 1.74 4.91 -45.96
C ALA A 14 2.86 4.66 -44.93
N ARG A 15 4.11 4.90 -45.32
CA ARG A 15 5.26 4.86 -44.40
C ARG A 15 5.10 6.02 -43.40
N PRO A 16 5.14 5.78 -42.07
CA PRO A 16 5.03 6.86 -41.10
C PRO A 16 6.21 7.82 -41.27
N ALA A 17 5.92 9.12 -41.24
CA ALA A 17 6.90 10.17 -41.45
C ALA A 17 8.05 10.07 -40.42
N PRO A 18 9.32 10.29 -40.82
CA PRO A 18 10.43 10.27 -39.89
C PRO A 18 10.27 11.40 -38.87
N THR A 19 10.26 11.06 -37.59
CA THR A 19 10.21 12.02 -36.48
C THR A 19 11.40 12.97 -36.56
N ALA A 20 11.14 14.28 -36.49
CA ALA A 20 12.16 15.32 -36.54
C ALA A 20 13.26 15.06 -35.48
N ARG A 21 14.53 15.13 -35.89
CA ARG A 21 15.68 14.97 -34.98
C ARG A 21 15.65 16.10 -33.94
N ARG A 22 15.68 15.74 -32.66
CA ARG A 22 15.80 16.69 -31.54
C ARG A 22 17.08 17.50 -31.69
N LYS A 23 16.99 18.83 -31.51
CA LYS A 23 18.16 19.72 -31.46
C LYS A 23 19.09 19.26 -30.33
N PRO A 24 20.42 19.25 -30.53
CA PRO A 24 21.36 18.89 -29.46
C PRO A 24 21.23 19.88 -28.31
N SER A 25 21.14 19.33 -27.09
CA SER A 25 21.15 20.11 -25.86
C SER A 25 22.44 20.94 -25.79
N GLN A 26 22.32 22.25 -25.59
CA GLN A 26 23.47 23.10 -25.32
C GLN A 26 24.09 22.66 -23.98
N GLY A 27 25.28 22.07 -24.04
CA GLY A 27 26.00 21.61 -22.86
C GLY A 27 26.28 22.77 -21.90
N ILE A 28 25.97 22.58 -20.61
CA ILE A 28 26.23 23.57 -19.55
C ILE A 28 27.75 23.92 -19.54
N PRO A 29 28.15 25.20 -19.47
CA PRO A 29 29.56 25.62 -19.38
C PRO A 29 30.29 25.03 -18.16
N PRO A 30 31.59 24.71 -18.25
CA PRO A 30 32.35 24.00 -17.21
C PRO A 30 32.36 24.71 -15.85
N GLU A 31 32.40 26.05 -15.82
CA GLU A 31 32.35 26.84 -14.58
C GLU A 31 31.02 26.69 -13.83
N LYS A 32 29.90 26.65 -14.58
CA LYS A 32 28.58 26.40 -14.01
C LYS A 32 28.41 24.95 -13.54
N ARG A 33 29.21 24.01 -14.06
CA ARG A 33 29.22 22.61 -13.58
C ARG A 33 29.89 22.49 -12.22
N ALA A 34 31.02 23.18 -12.00
CA ALA A 34 31.74 23.16 -10.73
C ALA A 34 30.91 23.74 -9.57
N ALA A 35 30.23 24.87 -9.80
CA ALA A 35 29.33 25.47 -8.80
C ALA A 35 28.10 24.57 -8.49
N VAL A 36 27.50 23.98 -9.53
CA VAL A 36 26.37 23.04 -9.33
C VAL A 36 26.83 21.76 -8.62
N GLU A 37 28.07 21.31 -8.83
CA GLU A 37 28.64 20.15 -8.13
C GLU A 37 28.98 20.47 -6.67
N SER A 38 29.51 21.65 -6.37
CA SER A 38 29.74 22.07 -4.97
C SER A 38 28.43 22.19 -4.21
N ASP A 39 27.39 22.76 -4.83
CA ASP A 39 26.06 22.88 -4.20
C ASP A 39 25.42 21.50 -3.99
N LYS A 40 25.57 20.58 -4.96
CA LYS A 40 25.13 19.18 -4.80
C LYS A 40 25.88 18.49 -3.67
N LYS A 41 27.19 18.71 -3.53
CA LYS A 41 28.01 18.13 -2.45
C LYS A 41 27.62 18.71 -1.09
N ALA A 42 27.37 20.02 -1.00
CA ALA A 42 26.91 20.67 0.22
C ALA A 42 25.55 20.13 0.67
N LYS A 43 24.57 20.05 -0.26
CA LYS A 43 23.25 19.47 0.02
C LYS A 43 23.33 17.99 0.42
N LYS A 44 24.21 17.21 -0.21
CA LYS A 44 24.43 15.81 0.18
C LYS A 44 24.99 15.69 1.59
N LYS A 45 25.96 16.52 1.96
CA LYS A 45 26.53 16.53 3.31
C LYS A 45 25.50 16.92 4.36
N GLU A 46 24.66 17.92 4.06
CA GLU A 46 23.55 18.32 4.93
C GLU A 46 22.58 17.17 5.15
N LEU A 47 22.18 16.48 4.06
CA LEU A 47 21.34 15.29 4.14
C LEU A 47 21.99 14.14 4.93
N GLU A 48 23.28 13.89 4.74
CA GLU A 48 24.01 12.86 5.49
C GLU A 48 24.06 13.16 7.00
N LEU A 49 24.28 14.43 7.38
CA LEU A 49 24.26 14.86 8.78
C LEU A 49 22.87 14.73 9.40
N GLU A 50 21.83 15.12 8.67
CA GLU A 50 20.45 14.99 9.14
C GLU A 50 20.04 13.51 9.28
N LEU A 51 20.45 12.66 8.34
CA LEU A 51 20.25 11.21 8.41
C LEU A 51 20.96 10.58 9.61
N GLU A 52 22.19 10.99 9.90
CA GLU A 52 22.94 10.49 11.06
C GLU A 52 22.28 10.94 12.37
N ALA A 53 21.85 12.20 12.47
CA ALA A 53 21.12 12.69 13.65
C ALA A 53 19.81 11.92 13.86
N TRP A 54 19.07 11.65 12.79
CA TRP A 54 17.87 10.83 12.85
C TRP A 54 18.16 9.38 13.25
N TYR A 55 19.28 8.82 12.82
CA TYR A 55 19.70 7.48 13.21
C TYR A 55 20.06 7.39 14.70
N GLN A 56 20.76 8.38 15.23
CA GLN A 56 21.11 8.43 16.66
C GLN A 56 19.88 8.61 17.55
N THR A 57 18.97 9.52 17.21
CA THR A 57 17.70 9.68 17.94
C THR A 57 16.86 8.40 17.93
N SER A 58 16.86 7.66 16.82
CA SER A 58 16.20 6.35 16.72
C SER A 58 16.83 5.29 17.64
N LYS A 59 18.17 5.29 17.79
CA LYS A 59 18.87 4.44 18.76
C LYS A 59 18.51 4.80 20.19
N ASP A 60 18.52 6.08 20.53
CA ASP A 60 18.19 6.54 21.89
C ASP A 60 16.76 6.13 22.27
N LEU A 61 15.81 6.34 21.35
CA LEU A 61 14.43 5.93 21.54
C LEU A 61 14.28 4.41 21.70
N SER A 62 15.10 3.61 21.01
CA SER A 62 15.10 2.15 21.19
C SER A 62 15.57 1.72 22.58
N VAL A 63 16.54 2.44 23.17
CA VAL A 63 17.02 2.21 24.54
C VAL A 63 15.95 2.62 25.55
N GLU A 64 15.24 3.72 25.32
CA GLU A 64 14.11 4.10 26.16
C GLU A 64 12.98 3.08 26.13
N LEU A 65 12.62 2.57 24.95
CA LEU A 65 11.62 1.52 24.80
C LEU A 65 12.06 0.22 25.48
N SER A 66 13.35 -0.11 25.38
CA SER A 66 13.93 -1.25 26.10
C SER A 66 13.74 -1.13 27.61
N LYS A 67 14.05 0.04 28.19
CA LYS A 67 13.84 0.31 29.62
C LYS A 67 12.36 0.22 30.03
N LYS A 68 11.45 0.74 29.20
CA LYS A 68 10.01 0.78 29.51
C LYS A 68 9.32 -0.58 29.39
N PHE A 69 9.76 -1.43 28.45
CA PHE A 69 9.01 -2.64 28.06
C PHE A 69 9.81 -3.95 28.19
N GLY A 70 11.05 -3.89 28.70
CA GLY A 70 11.84 -5.06 29.12
C GLY A 70 12.36 -5.95 27.99
N ARG A 71 12.42 -5.46 26.75
CA ARG A 71 13.03 -6.19 25.61
C ARG A 71 14.33 -5.53 25.18
N GLN A 72 15.16 -6.26 24.43
CA GLN A 72 16.42 -5.75 23.91
C GLN A 72 16.21 -4.52 23.00
N PRO A 73 17.06 -3.47 23.06
CA PRO A 73 16.94 -2.29 22.19
C PRO A 73 16.91 -2.65 20.69
N GLU A 74 17.69 -3.66 20.30
CA GLU A 74 17.76 -4.17 18.93
C GLU A 74 16.40 -4.67 18.39
N TYR A 75 15.55 -5.22 19.27
CA TYR A 75 14.19 -5.62 18.89
C TYR A 75 13.37 -4.41 18.43
N TYR A 76 13.48 -3.27 19.12
CA TYR A 76 12.77 -2.05 18.78
C TYR A 76 13.36 -1.35 17.56
N LEU A 77 14.69 -1.32 17.42
CA LEU A 77 15.34 -0.85 16.19
C LEU A 77 14.83 -1.62 14.99
N ARG A 78 14.88 -2.95 15.05
CA ARG A 78 14.36 -3.83 13.99
C ARG A 78 12.90 -3.54 13.71
N LEU A 79 12.08 -3.30 14.73
CA LEU A 79 10.67 -2.97 14.55
C LEU A 79 10.45 -1.61 13.84
N MET A 80 11.23 -0.58 14.18
CA MET A 80 11.16 0.73 13.53
C MET A 80 11.52 0.65 12.04
N PHE A 81 12.61 -0.04 11.71
CA PHE A 81 13.10 -0.13 10.32
C PHE A 81 12.36 -1.20 9.47
N SER A 82 11.86 -2.27 10.08
CA SER A 82 11.12 -3.33 9.35
C SER A 82 9.67 -2.96 9.03
N ASN A 83 9.06 -2.01 9.73
CA ASN A 83 7.73 -1.54 9.34
C ASN A 83 7.78 -0.72 8.03
N GLY A 84 8.90 -0.05 7.74
CA GLY A 84 9.13 0.62 6.45
C GLY A 84 9.16 -0.35 5.26
N SER A 85 9.77 -1.54 5.44
CA SER A 85 9.77 -2.55 4.38
C SER A 85 8.39 -3.17 4.16
N LYS A 86 7.54 -3.27 5.19
CA LYS A 86 6.14 -3.70 5.04
C LYS A 86 5.28 -2.70 4.29
N LEU A 87 5.54 -1.39 4.44
CA LEU A 87 4.86 -0.33 3.67
C LEU A 87 5.13 -0.44 2.16
N GLN A 88 6.35 -0.84 1.79
CA GLN A 88 6.75 -1.04 0.38
C GLN A 88 6.37 -2.43 -0.16
N ALA A 89 6.10 -3.39 0.72
CA ALA A 89 5.87 -4.79 0.35
C ALA A 89 4.38 -5.14 0.10
N SER A 90 3.52 -4.16 -0.21
CA SER A 90 2.21 -4.47 -0.79
C SER A 90 2.41 -4.99 -2.21
N ARG A 91 2.64 -6.30 -2.33
CA ARG A 91 2.74 -6.96 -3.64
C ARG A 91 1.41 -6.77 -4.38
N LYS A 92 1.50 -6.30 -5.64
CA LYS A 92 0.36 -6.25 -6.55
C LYS A 92 -0.31 -7.63 -6.58
N PRO A 93 -1.64 -7.70 -6.44
CA PRO A 93 -2.32 -8.98 -6.50
C PRO A 93 -2.17 -9.58 -7.89
N ASN A 94 -1.83 -10.87 -7.92
CA ASN A 94 -1.83 -11.65 -9.16
C ASN A 94 -3.28 -11.79 -9.66
N ALA A 95 -3.51 -11.74 -10.97
CA ALA A 95 -4.82 -11.89 -11.58
C ALA A 95 -5.53 -13.19 -11.16
N PHE A 96 -4.80 -14.29 -11.04
CA PHE A 96 -5.36 -15.55 -10.54
C PHE A 96 -5.85 -15.42 -9.09
N ASN A 97 -5.05 -14.82 -8.22
CA ASN A 97 -5.43 -14.64 -6.81
C ASN A 97 -6.61 -13.67 -6.67
N ALA A 98 -6.68 -12.65 -7.55
CA ALA A 98 -7.78 -11.70 -7.58
C ALA A 98 -9.10 -12.35 -8.03
N TRP A 99 -9.04 -13.15 -9.09
CA TRP A 99 -10.18 -13.92 -9.57
C TRP A 99 -10.64 -14.98 -8.57
N VAL A 100 -9.73 -15.73 -7.95
CA VAL A 100 -10.06 -16.70 -6.89
C VAL A 100 -10.75 -16.01 -5.71
N HIS A 101 -10.27 -14.83 -5.31
CA HIS A 101 -10.89 -14.06 -4.23
C HIS A 101 -12.30 -13.59 -4.60
N HIS A 102 -12.49 -13.11 -5.84
CA HIS A 102 -13.81 -12.74 -6.36
C HIS A 102 -14.77 -13.94 -6.36
N LYS A 103 -14.34 -15.09 -6.87
CA LYS A 103 -15.14 -16.32 -6.87
C LYS A 103 -15.46 -16.82 -5.46
N ALA A 104 -14.49 -16.80 -4.56
CA ALA A 104 -14.71 -17.16 -3.17
C ALA A 104 -15.71 -16.23 -2.49
N LYS A 105 -15.71 -14.94 -2.85
CA LYS A 105 -16.70 -13.97 -2.39
C LYS A 105 -18.09 -14.33 -2.95
N GLU A 106 -18.23 -14.51 -4.26
CA GLU A 106 -19.52 -14.90 -4.88
C GLU A 106 -20.12 -16.18 -4.27
N VAL A 107 -19.31 -17.23 -4.10
CA VAL A 107 -19.80 -18.52 -3.61
C VAL A 107 -20.13 -18.48 -2.12
N ASN A 108 -19.41 -17.68 -1.32
CA ASN A 108 -19.56 -17.66 0.13
C ASN A 108 -20.28 -16.41 0.68
N GLU A 109 -20.75 -15.49 -0.16
CA GLU A 109 -21.43 -14.25 0.28
C GLU A 109 -22.68 -14.55 1.13
N ASN A 110 -23.39 -15.64 0.82
CA ASN A 110 -24.60 -16.08 1.53
C ASN A 110 -24.41 -17.39 2.32
N ALA A 111 -23.17 -17.88 2.46
CA ALA A 111 -22.92 -19.12 3.17
C ALA A 111 -23.14 -18.93 4.67
N VAL A 112 -23.84 -19.88 5.30
CA VAL A 112 -23.99 -19.92 6.76
C VAL A 112 -22.62 -20.16 7.38
N CYS A 113 -22.36 -19.57 8.55
CA CYS A 113 -21.10 -19.74 9.27
C CYS A 113 -20.79 -21.25 9.46
N GLY A 114 -19.70 -21.73 8.83
CA GLY A 114 -19.31 -23.14 8.85
C GLY A 114 -19.70 -23.97 7.62
N SER A 115 -20.50 -23.43 6.70
CA SER A 115 -20.86 -24.09 5.43
C SER A 115 -20.19 -23.43 4.21
N ALA A 116 -19.19 -22.58 4.44
CA ALA A 116 -18.44 -21.96 3.35
C ALA A 116 -17.64 -23.03 2.60
N THR A 117 -17.72 -22.97 1.27
CA THR A 117 -16.93 -23.85 0.40
C THR A 117 -15.45 -23.58 0.57
N LEU A 118 -14.65 -24.64 0.61
CA LEU A 118 -13.22 -24.53 0.78
C LEU A 118 -12.61 -23.91 -0.48
N LEU A 119 -11.62 -23.05 -0.30
CA LEU A 119 -10.95 -22.37 -1.41
C LEU A 119 -10.33 -23.35 -2.42
N ALA A 120 -9.87 -24.52 -1.96
CA ALA A 120 -9.28 -25.54 -2.81
C ALA A 120 -10.30 -26.15 -3.78
N ASP A 121 -11.53 -26.38 -3.31
CA ASP A 121 -12.61 -26.94 -4.11
C ASP A 121 -13.06 -25.94 -5.19
N ILE A 122 -13.19 -24.66 -4.82
CA ILE A 122 -13.49 -23.57 -5.77
C ILE A 122 -12.40 -23.46 -6.85
N GLN A 123 -11.12 -23.62 -6.46
CA GLN A 123 -10.00 -23.57 -7.40
C GLN A 123 -10.02 -24.74 -8.38
N GLN A 124 -10.35 -25.94 -7.90
CA GLN A 124 -10.39 -27.14 -8.73
C GLN A 124 -11.57 -27.11 -9.72
N ASP A 125 -12.74 -26.68 -9.27
CA ASP A 125 -13.96 -26.67 -10.10
C ASP A 125 -13.98 -25.52 -11.12
N SER A 126 -13.31 -24.41 -10.79
CA SER A 126 -13.37 -23.19 -11.62
C SER A 126 -12.08 -22.94 -12.43
N LEU A 127 -11.08 -23.82 -12.35
CA LEU A 127 -9.76 -23.61 -12.99
C LEU A 127 -9.87 -23.37 -14.49
N ASP A 128 -10.73 -24.15 -15.16
CA ASP A 128 -10.97 -24.05 -16.60
C ASP A 128 -11.61 -22.70 -16.99
N ASP A 129 -12.42 -22.13 -16.10
CA ASP A 129 -13.06 -20.83 -16.33
C ASP A 129 -12.05 -19.69 -16.27
N TYR A 130 -11.01 -19.82 -15.44
CA TYR A 130 -9.90 -18.86 -15.44
C TYR A 130 -9.12 -18.85 -16.77
N HIS A 131 -9.00 -20.00 -17.42
CA HIS A 131 -8.33 -20.09 -18.72
C HIS A 131 -9.17 -19.49 -19.85
N LYS A 132 -10.50 -19.50 -19.73
CA LYS A 132 -11.43 -18.88 -20.69
C LYS A 132 -11.50 -17.36 -20.57
N LEU A 133 -11.13 -16.80 -19.42
CA LEU A 133 -11.12 -15.34 -19.20
C LEU A 133 -10.12 -14.62 -20.10
N SER A 134 -10.59 -13.52 -20.69
CA SER A 134 -9.78 -12.57 -21.44
C SER A 134 -8.80 -11.83 -20.53
N GLN A 135 -7.75 -11.26 -21.13
CA GLN A 135 -6.78 -10.47 -20.38
C GLN A 135 -7.39 -9.18 -19.79
N ALA A 136 -8.45 -8.64 -20.41
CA ALA A 136 -9.16 -7.47 -19.91
C ALA A 136 -9.91 -7.78 -18.61
N GLU A 137 -10.65 -8.89 -18.56
CA GLU A 137 -11.37 -9.34 -17.35
C GLU A 137 -10.41 -9.72 -16.21
N LYS A 138 -9.27 -10.32 -16.54
CA LYS A 138 -8.22 -10.57 -15.54
C LYS A 138 -7.72 -9.29 -14.88
N LEU A 139 -7.65 -8.19 -15.63
CA LEU A 139 -7.24 -6.89 -15.10
C LEU A 139 -8.35 -6.20 -14.30
N THR A 140 -9.63 -6.43 -14.61
CA THR A 140 -10.73 -5.88 -13.81
C THR A 140 -10.73 -6.49 -12.42
N TYR A 141 -10.56 -7.81 -12.30
CA TYR A 141 -10.45 -8.46 -10.98
C TYR A 141 -9.27 -7.95 -10.15
N VAL A 142 -8.13 -7.68 -10.78
CA VAL A 142 -6.97 -7.08 -10.09
C VAL A 142 -7.32 -5.70 -9.53
N LYS A 143 -7.99 -4.86 -10.31
CA LYS A 143 -8.41 -3.52 -9.87
C LYS A 143 -9.42 -3.57 -8.74
N GLU A 144 -10.44 -4.40 -8.86
CA GLU A 144 -11.45 -4.59 -7.80
C GLU A 144 -10.80 -5.01 -6.48
N LEU A 145 -9.83 -5.93 -6.53
CA LEU A 145 -9.13 -6.37 -5.33
C LEU A 145 -8.18 -5.31 -4.75
N GLU A 146 -7.59 -4.45 -5.60
CA GLU A 146 -6.81 -3.29 -5.14
C GLU A 146 -7.72 -2.27 -4.44
N GLU A 147 -8.87 -1.94 -5.00
CA GLU A 147 -9.88 -1.03 -4.41
C GLU A 147 -10.44 -1.58 -3.08
N GLU A 148 -10.69 -2.89 -3.00
CA GLU A 148 -11.09 -3.55 -1.75
C GLU A 148 -9.97 -3.52 -0.69
N ARG A 149 -8.70 -3.64 -1.09
CA ARG A 149 -7.57 -3.54 -0.15
C ARG A 149 -7.42 -2.13 0.38
N ASP A 150 -7.55 -1.13 -0.48
CA ASP A 150 -7.43 0.27 -0.11
C ASP A 150 -8.58 0.72 0.81
N SER A 151 -9.81 0.29 0.51
CA SER A 151 -10.98 0.51 1.38
C SER A 151 -10.91 -0.25 2.70
N ARG A 152 -10.31 -1.45 2.73
CA ARG A 152 -10.03 -2.19 3.99
C ARG A 152 -8.83 -1.63 4.77
N GLY A 153 -7.96 -0.86 4.12
CA GLY A 153 -6.88 -0.12 4.76
C GLY A 153 -7.40 1.10 5.50
N SER A 154 -8.43 1.76 4.98
CA SER A 154 -9.12 2.87 5.64
C SER A 154 -10.15 2.41 6.68
N SER A 155 -10.65 1.17 6.59
CA SER A 155 -11.54 0.64 7.62
C SER A 155 -10.79 0.30 8.91
N VAL A 156 -11.32 0.79 10.03
CA VAL A 156 -10.81 0.50 11.38
C VAL A 156 -10.95 -1.00 11.61
N ARG A 157 -9.87 -1.77 11.36
CA ARG A 157 -9.81 -3.16 11.81
C ARG A 157 -9.87 -3.14 13.34
N LEU A 158 -11.05 -3.41 13.88
CA LEU A 158 -11.29 -3.68 15.30
C LEU A 158 -10.64 -5.02 15.65
N THR A 159 -9.32 -5.04 15.66
CA THR A 159 -8.55 -6.15 16.24
C THR A 159 -9.01 -6.32 17.69
N GLN A 160 -8.98 -7.55 18.20
CA GLN A 160 -9.35 -7.83 19.59
C GLN A 160 -8.58 -6.93 20.58
N ARG A 161 -7.33 -6.57 20.24
CA ARG A 161 -6.50 -5.61 20.97
C ARG A 161 -7.09 -4.20 20.97
N ARG A 162 -7.56 -3.71 19.82
CA ARG A 162 -8.18 -2.38 19.70
C ARG A 162 -9.51 -2.31 20.45
N ARG A 163 -10.33 -3.37 20.38
CA ARG A 163 -11.55 -3.49 21.20
C ARG A 163 -11.26 -3.40 22.70
N LYS A 164 -10.23 -4.09 23.19
CA LYS A 164 -9.80 -3.99 24.60
C LYS A 164 -9.33 -2.58 24.96
N GLN A 165 -8.64 -1.90 24.05
CA GLN A 165 -8.17 -0.53 24.27
C GLN A 165 -9.33 0.47 24.29
N ASP A 166 -10.32 0.29 23.43
CA ASP A 166 -11.52 1.12 23.42
C ASP A 166 -12.34 0.93 24.70
N VAL A 167 -12.53 -0.32 25.15
CA VAL A 167 -13.17 -0.61 26.45
C VAL A 167 -12.39 0.02 27.60
N LYS A 168 -11.06 -0.12 27.62
CA LYS A 168 -10.22 0.50 28.66
C LYS A 168 -10.39 2.03 28.68
N LYS A 169 -10.36 2.66 27.51
CA LYS A 169 -10.51 4.12 27.38
C LYS A 169 -11.88 4.59 27.87
N VAL A 170 -12.95 3.84 27.55
CA VAL A 170 -14.30 4.16 28.05
C VAL A 170 -14.38 3.98 29.57
N CYS A 171 -13.78 2.93 30.13
CA CYS A 171 -13.71 2.75 31.58
C CYS A 171 -12.95 3.90 32.26
N GLU A 172 -11.78 4.30 31.73
CA GLU A 172 -11.00 5.44 32.23
C GLU A 172 -11.83 6.74 32.19
N GLN A 173 -12.55 6.99 31.10
CA GLN A 173 -13.42 8.17 30.99
C GLN A 173 -14.58 8.16 32.00
N VAL A 174 -15.16 6.99 32.27
CA VAL A 174 -16.23 6.85 33.28
C VAL A 174 -15.68 7.07 34.68
N GLU A 175 -14.49 6.54 34.98
CA GLU A 175 -13.79 6.78 36.24
C GLU A 175 -13.48 8.27 36.44
N ASP A 176 -12.95 8.93 35.41
CA ASP A 176 -12.66 10.37 35.46
C ASP A 176 -13.92 11.22 35.70
N MET A 177 -15.03 10.89 35.03
CA MET A 177 -16.32 11.56 35.25
C MET A 177 -16.88 11.30 36.65
N ALA A 178 -16.75 10.06 37.17
CA ALA A 178 -17.17 9.72 38.52
C ALA A 178 -16.36 10.46 39.58
N ILE A 179 -15.04 10.57 39.40
CA ILE A 179 -14.17 11.33 40.30
C ILE A 179 -14.50 12.84 40.24
N ALA A 180 -14.67 13.39 39.04
CA ALA A 180 -15.01 14.81 38.84
C ALA A 180 -16.38 15.19 39.46
N SER A 181 -17.35 14.28 39.42
CA SER A 181 -18.68 14.50 40.02
C SER A 181 -18.64 14.43 41.55
N VAL A 182 -17.81 13.56 42.14
CA VAL A 182 -17.61 13.50 43.59
C VAL A 182 -16.87 14.75 44.11
N SER A 183 -15.86 15.25 43.38
CA SER A 183 -15.16 16.48 43.76
C SER A 183 -16.06 17.73 43.72
N ASN A 184 -17.02 17.77 42.79
CA ASN A 184 -17.99 18.88 42.69
C ASN A 184 -19.08 18.83 43.77
N PHE A 185 -19.35 17.66 44.35
CA PHE A 185 -20.30 17.53 45.46
C PHE A 185 -19.67 17.98 46.79
N SER A 186 -18.36 17.77 46.97
CA SER A 186 -17.64 18.16 48.19
C SER A 186 -17.44 19.68 48.34
N THR A 187 -17.45 20.45 47.26
CA THR A 187 -17.30 21.92 47.30
C THR A 187 -18.63 22.67 47.47
N ALA A 188 -19.78 22.00 47.38
CA ALA A 188 -21.10 22.59 47.56
C ALA A 188 -21.67 22.43 48.99
N SER A 189 -20.95 21.77 49.91
CA SER A 189 -21.35 21.57 51.31
C SER A 189 -20.43 22.29 52.32
N SER A 190 -19.79 23.39 51.93
CA SER A 190 -19.07 24.30 52.85
C SER A 190 -19.57 25.73 52.70
#